data_AF-A0A6L7WUA2-F1
#
_entry.id   AF-A0A6L7WUA2-F1
#
_cell.length_a   1.000
_cell.length_b   1.000
_cell.length_c   1.000
_cell.angle_alpha   90.00
_cell.angle_beta   90.00
_cell.angle_gamma   90.00
#
_symmetry.space_group_name_H-M   'P 1'
#
loop_
_entity.id
_entity.type
_entity.pdbx_description
1 polymer ?
#
loop_
_entity_poly.entity_id
_entity_poly.type
_entity_poly.pdbx_seq_one_letter_code
_entity_poly.pdbx_strand_id
1 'polypeptide(L)'
;MVRTKRESLLISLEPDGRVRRIDVTAFLEPPEYVPSDRWRRQYYERPLGDDIAIHRAIRPLGGGTLTTHAGNAAVRRVLARDQVGEGRRPGGEGRG
;
A
#
# COMPACT_ATOMS: atom_id res chain seq x y z
N MET A 1 8.36 -0.86 -23.55
CA MET A 1 8.16 -0.03 -22.35
C MET A 1 6.65 0.16 -22.16
N VAL A 2 6.05 -0.47 -21.15
CA VAL A 2 4.62 -0.26 -20.85
C VAL A 2 4.49 1.08 -20.12
N ARG A 3 3.73 2.02 -20.69
CA ARG A 3 3.29 3.23 -19.97
C ARG A 3 2.19 2.81 -19.01
N THR A 4 2.53 2.56 -17.75
CA THR A 4 1.54 2.59 -16.66
C THR A 4 0.83 3.94 -16.73
N LYS A 5 -0.51 3.94 -16.82
CA LYS A 5 -1.25 5.20 -16.82
C LYS A 5 -1.31 5.72 -15.38
N ARG A 6 -1.49 7.03 -15.21
CA ARG A 6 -1.42 7.65 -13.88
C ARG A 6 -2.55 7.11 -13.00
N GLU A 7 -2.20 6.64 -11.81
CA GLU A 7 -3.12 6.40 -10.70
C GLU A 7 -2.77 7.34 -9.55
N SER A 8 -3.75 7.67 -8.72
CA SER A 8 -3.54 8.47 -7.50
C SER A 8 -4.30 7.84 -6.35
N LEU A 9 -3.59 7.66 -5.24
CA LEU A 9 -4.12 7.09 -4.01
C LEU A 9 -4.03 8.14 -2.91
N LEU A 10 -5.12 8.30 -2.16
CA LEU A 10 -5.11 8.94 -0.86
C LEU A 10 -4.92 7.85 0.21
N ILE A 11 -3.87 7.98 1.01
CA ILE A 11 -3.53 7.02 2.06
C ILE A 11 -3.51 7.78 3.38
N SER A 12 -4.45 7.46 4.27
CA SER A 12 -4.48 8.02 5.61
C SER A 12 -3.87 7.04 6.61
N LEU A 13 -3.20 7.59 7.61
CA LEU A 13 -2.56 6.84 8.68
C LEU A 13 -3.26 7.14 10.02
N GLU A 14 -3.22 6.16 10.91
CA GLU A 14 -3.46 6.37 12.33
C GLU A 14 -2.28 7.13 12.97
N PRO A 15 -2.46 7.81 14.10
CA PRO A 15 -1.37 8.50 14.81
C PRO A 15 -0.21 7.59 15.24
N ASP A 16 -0.44 6.27 15.28
CA ASP A 16 0.58 5.28 15.56
C ASP A 16 1.27 4.70 14.31
N GLY A 17 1.08 5.33 13.15
CA GLY A 17 1.75 4.98 11.90
C GLY A 17 1.19 3.74 11.20
N ARG A 18 0.02 3.22 11.64
CA ARG A 18 -0.70 2.16 10.92
C ARG A 18 -1.56 2.74 9.80
N VAL A 19 -1.75 2.00 8.70
CA VAL A 19 -2.68 2.44 7.64
C VAL A 19 -4.12 2.47 8.17
N ARG A 20 -4.77 3.63 8.08
CA ARG A 20 -6.19 3.80 8.41
C ARG A 20 -7.09 3.49 7.22
N ARG A 21 -6.78 4.07 6.05
CA ARG A 21 -7.60 3.92 4.84
C ARG A 21 -6.78 4.17 3.58
N ILE A 22 -7.22 3.55 2.48
CA ILE A 22 -6.72 3.80 1.13
C ILE A 22 -7.90 4.05 0.20
N ASP A 23 -7.89 5.20 -0.46
CA ASP A 23 -8.88 5.61 -1.45
C ASP A 23 -8.21 5.83 -2.81
N VAL A 24 -8.81 5.30 -3.87
CA VAL A 24 -8.41 5.60 -5.25
C VAL A 24 -9.08 6.91 -5.65
N THR A 25 -8.29 7.96 -5.88
CA THR A 25 -8.80 9.30 -6.21
C THR A 25 -8.76 9.60 -7.70
N ALA A 26 -7.86 8.94 -8.43
CA ALA A 26 -7.83 8.95 -9.89
C ALA A 26 -7.27 7.63 -10.42
N PHE A 27 -7.88 7.10 -11.48
CA PHE A 27 -7.43 5.88 -12.15
C PHE A 27 -7.64 6.00 -13.65
N LEU A 28 -6.55 6.01 -14.41
CA LEU A 28 -6.59 6.22 -15.87
C LEU A 28 -6.47 4.91 -16.67
N GLU A 29 -6.44 3.76 -15.99
CA GLU A 29 -6.41 2.42 -16.59
C GLU A 29 -7.82 1.81 -16.70
N PRO A 30 -7.99 0.71 -17.46
CA PRO A 30 -9.28 0.03 -17.56
C PRO A 30 -9.86 -0.30 -16.16
N PRO A 31 -11.17 -0.08 -15.93
CA PRO A 31 -11.80 -0.21 -14.60
C PRO A 31 -11.60 -1.57 -13.92
N GLU A 32 -11.42 -2.65 -14.69
CA GLU A 32 -11.16 -3.99 -14.19
C GLU A 32 -9.83 -4.11 -13.41
N TYR A 33 -8.90 -3.17 -13.60
CA TYR A 33 -7.65 -3.10 -12.84
C TYR A 33 -7.73 -2.20 -11.62
N VAL A 34 -8.86 -1.53 -11.37
CA VAL A 34 -9.01 -0.69 -10.17
C VAL A 34 -8.83 -1.58 -8.93
N PRO A 35 -7.93 -1.22 -8.00
CA PRO A 35 -7.77 -1.98 -6.77
C PRO A 35 -9.08 -1.99 -5.98
N SER A 36 -9.70 -3.16 -5.84
CA SER A 36 -10.93 -3.32 -5.08
C SER A 36 -10.76 -2.90 -3.61
N ASP A 37 -11.87 -2.52 -2.96
CA ASP A 37 -11.87 -2.23 -1.51
C ASP A 37 -11.33 -3.41 -0.70
N ARG A 38 -11.73 -4.63 -1.08
CA ARG A 38 -11.25 -5.87 -0.45
C ARG A 38 -9.75 -6.00 -0.52
N TRP A 39 -9.16 -5.70 -1.68
CA TRP A 39 -7.71 -5.76 -1.85
C TRP A 39 -7.00 -4.69 -1.02
N ARG A 40 -7.51 -3.44 -1.02
CA ARG A 40 -6.96 -2.32 -0.25
C ARG A 40 -7.03 -2.53 1.27
N ARG A 41 -8.08 -3.19 1.77
CA ARG A 41 -8.24 -3.53 3.20
C ARG A 41 -7.14 -4.44 3.74
N GLN A 42 -6.38 -5.13 2.88
CA GLN A 42 -5.23 -5.94 3.32
C GLN A 42 -4.14 -5.10 4.00
N TYR A 43 -4.07 -3.80 3.69
CA TYR A 43 -3.10 -2.89 4.29
C TYR A 43 -3.53 -2.31 5.62
N TYR A 44 -4.82 -2.34 5.95
CA TYR A 44 -5.36 -1.59 7.08
C TYR A 44 -4.80 -2.14 8.40
N GLU A 45 -4.60 -1.25 9.35
CA GLU A 45 -4.05 -1.54 10.68
C GLU A 45 -2.62 -2.13 10.66
N ARG A 46 -1.91 -2.03 9.52
CA ARG A 46 -0.51 -2.46 9.41
C ARG A 46 0.44 -1.26 9.42
N PRO A 47 1.52 -1.31 10.21
CA PRO A 47 2.61 -0.32 10.14
C PRO A 47 3.59 -0.65 9.01
N LEU A 48 4.64 0.17 8.84
CA LEU A 48 5.77 -0.22 8.00
C LEU A 48 6.47 -1.45 8.58
N GLY A 49 6.74 -2.42 7.73
CA GLY A 49 7.53 -3.60 8.06
C GLY A 49 7.77 -4.47 6.83
N ASP A 50 8.56 -5.52 6.98
CA ASP A 50 8.90 -6.42 5.88
C ASP A 50 7.71 -7.25 5.39
N ASP A 51 6.72 -7.45 6.25
CA ASP A 51 5.52 -8.21 5.90
C ASP A 51 4.55 -7.45 4.99
N ILE A 52 4.61 -6.10 4.92
CA ILE A 52 3.81 -5.30 3.98
C ILE A 52 4.39 -5.40 2.55
N ALA A 53 4.38 -6.63 2.05
CA ALA A 53 4.96 -7.06 0.80
C ALA A 53 4.02 -8.04 0.09
N ILE A 54 4.09 -8.03 -1.23
CA ILE A 54 3.31 -8.91 -2.10
C ILE A 54 3.77 -10.35 -1.88
N HIS A 55 2.82 -11.28 -1.83
CA HIS A 55 3.03 -12.70 -1.48
C HIS A 55 3.46 -12.96 -0.02
N ARG A 56 3.53 -11.93 0.82
CA ARG A 56 3.57 -12.06 2.28
C ARG A 56 2.21 -11.71 2.85
N ALA A 57 2.08 -10.57 3.53
CA ALA A 57 0.80 -10.12 4.05
C ALA A 57 -0.19 -9.69 2.95
N ILE A 58 0.31 -9.29 1.79
CA ILE A 58 -0.51 -8.75 0.70
C ILE A 58 -0.66 -9.79 -0.40
N ARG A 59 -1.89 -10.28 -0.60
CA ARG A 59 -2.21 -11.10 -1.76
C ARG A 59 -2.29 -10.24 -3.02
N PRO A 60 -1.80 -10.72 -4.17
CA PRO A 60 -1.86 -9.98 -5.43
C PRO A 60 -3.31 -9.80 -5.91
N LEU A 61 -3.55 -8.73 -6.67
CA LEU A 61 -4.79 -8.55 -7.43
C LEU A 61 -4.73 -9.47 -8.66
N GLY A 62 -5.75 -10.30 -8.87
CA GLY A 62 -5.82 -11.17 -10.05
C GLY A 62 -5.81 -10.36 -11.34
N GLY A 63 -4.90 -10.69 -12.27
CA GLY A 63 -4.73 -9.96 -13.55
C GLY A 63 -4.06 -8.58 -13.43
N GLY A 64 -4.08 -7.95 -12.25
CA GLY A 64 -3.55 -6.60 -12.00
C GLY A 64 -2.15 -6.59 -11.39
N THR A 65 -1.17 -7.23 -12.03
CA THR A 65 0.21 -7.30 -11.51
C THR A 65 0.82 -5.91 -11.34
N LEU A 66 0.73 -5.05 -12.37
CA LEU A 66 1.28 -3.70 -12.32
C LEU A 66 0.63 -2.86 -11.21
N THR A 67 -0.70 -2.88 -11.12
CA THR A 67 -1.46 -2.21 -10.04
C THR A 67 -1.07 -2.73 -8.66
N THR A 68 -0.89 -4.06 -8.52
CA THR A 68 -0.46 -4.67 -7.25
C THR A 68 0.89 -4.11 -6.81
N HIS A 69 1.87 -4.05 -7.73
CA HIS A 69 3.20 -3.52 -7.44
C HIS A 69 3.19 -2.02 -7.17
N ALA A 70 2.48 -1.24 -7.98
CA ALA A 70 2.38 0.21 -7.83
C ALA A 70 1.70 0.60 -6.50
N GLY A 71 0.57 -0.04 -6.19
CA GLY A 71 -0.15 0.16 -4.92
C GLY A 71 0.71 -0.21 -3.70
N ASN A 72 1.39 -1.36 -3.73
CA ASN A 72 2.26 -1.75 -2.62
C ASN A 72 3.43 -0.77 -2.42
N ALA A 73 4.05 -0.31 -3.51
CA ALA A 73 5.13 0.66 -3.46
C ALA A 73 4.65 2.02 -2.92
N ALA A 74 3.45 2.47 -3.32
CA ALA A 74 2.85 3.70 -2.82
C ALA A 74 2.60 3.66 -1.30
N VAL A 75 1.98 2.57 -0.81
CA VAL A 75 1.71 2.39 0.63
C VAL A 75 3.00 2.36 1.44
N ARG A 76 3.98 1.53 1.05
CA ARG A 76 5.29 1.48 1.74
C ARG A 76 5.97 2.83 1.78
N ARG A 77 5.89 3.61 0.70
CA ARG A 77 6.50 4.93 0.61
C ARG A 77 5.85 5.94 1.56
N VAL A 78 4.53 5.92 1.69
CA VAL A 78 3.82 6.80 2.65
C VAL A 78 4.21 6.45 4.08
N LEU A 79 4.17 5.16 4.43
CA LEU A 79 4.55 4.69 5.76
C LEU A 79 6.01 5.01 6.11
N ALA A 80 6.94 4.87 5.15
CA ALA A 80 8.33 5.24 5.35
C ALA A 80 8.54 6.74 5.58
N ARG A 81 7.75 7.59 4.91
CA ARG A 81 7.81 9.04 5.12
C ARG A 81 7.29 9.46 6.49
N ASP A 82 6.16 8.90 6.91
CA ASP A 82 5.61 9.11 8.25
C ASP A 82 6.61 8.71 9.32
N GLN A 83 7.19 7.51 9.19
CA GLN A 83 8.19 7.00 10.12
C GLN A 83 9.40 7.94 10.26
N VAL A 84 9.94 8.45 9.15
CA VAL A 84 11.08 9.39 9.17
C VAL A 84 10.68 10.75 9.76
N GLY A 85 9.49 11.25 9.42
CA GLY A 85 8.97 12.52 9.95
C GLY A 85 8.77 12.51 11.46
N GLU A 86 8.27 11.40 12.00
CA GLU A 86 8.03 11.21 13.44
C GLU A 86 9.26 10.69 14.21
N GLY A 87 10.41 10.51 13.55
CA GLY A 87 11.63 9.95 14.18
C GLY A 87 11.44 8.51 14.70
N ARG A 88 10.46 7.77 14.18
CA ARG A 88 10.11 6.43 14.64
C ARG A 88 11.13 5.41 14.13
N ARG A 89 11.66 4.56 15.01
CA ARG A 89 12.55 3.46 14.60
C ARG A 89 11.74 2.41 13.83
N PRO A 90 12.32 1.74 12.81
CA PRO A 90 11.62 0.68 12.10
C PRO A 90 11.20 -0.39 13.10
N GLY A 91 9.92 -0.76 13.08
CA GLY A 91 9.38 -1.81 13.94
C GLY A 91 10.13 -3.10 13.67
N GLY A 92 10.91 -3.55 14.65
CA GLY A 92 11.64 -4.81 14.59
C GLY A 92 10.68 -5.98 14.39
N GLU A 93 11.10 -6.92 13.55
CA GLU A 93 10.45 -8.19 13.29
C GLU A 93 9.91 -8.83 14.57
N GLY A 94 8.61 -9.13 14.58
CA GLY A 94 8.05 -10.09 15.50
C GLY A 94 8.64 -11.46 15.19
N ARG A 95 9.69 -11.85 15.91
CA ARG A 95 10.04 -13.26 16.07
C ARG A 95 8.95 -13.90 16.92
N GLY A 96 8.18 -14.80 16.31
CA GLY A 96 7.23 -15.71 16.92
C GLY A 96 7.14 -16.96 16.07
#